data_AF-A0A7W6EQ79-F1
#
_entry.id   AF-A0A7W6EQ79-F1
#
_cell.length_a   1.000
_cell.length_b   1.000
_cell.length_c   1.000
_cell.angle_alpha   90.00
_cell.angle_beta   90.00
_cell.angle_gamma   90.00
#
_symmetry.space_group_name_H-M   'P 1'
#
loop_
_entity.id
_entity.type
_entity.pdbx_description
1 polymer ?
#
loop_
_entity_poly.entity_id
_entity_poly.type
_entity_poly.pdbx_seq_one_letter_code
_entity_poly.pdbx_strand_id
1 'polypeptide(L)'
;MKKIHKLVLGVTTCVAASCTTFEPVEFNVNKPESVAIQENIDAYPALKSYINRSAHPNFKLGVALSLADYNNKNVMYRLANKNFDEIVLGYEMKHGAVVQSNGNLALDNVGKLLETAKAAGTSVYGHTLCWHANQNATYLKSVIAPDILSSTGPGWDLITGADFETDAATNFQSNANAVISYTAAGQGANGVGRALKITNASVRANDWEAQFFVRFAPAAVLGEKYILKMDVKADVATSYPTQAHVTPGAYKHWDFFGTIAATPTWTTYTKEITVTADMATCGAIAFNLGKTATNYYFDNLSLTKYNATGSVQTKEKTPELKKTLITSALDKWMSGMMTVAKPYVKAWDVVNEPMDDGKPFELKTGVGKTLKGDEFYWQDYMGKDYAVTAFQLARKYGNPTDILFINDYNLEYNLDKCKGIIEYVKYIESKGAKVDGIGTQMHIDINSDKTKITEMFKLLAGTGKLIKISELDIGMAGVKTAAATQEHYKAQAEMYKYVIDKYFEIIPAAQRYGITIWSPLDSPASSSWRADDPVGLWTQQYVRKLAYSQVAESVKANMK
;
A
#
# COMPACT_ATOMS: atom_id res chain seq x y z
N MET A 1 -100.78 72.63 -2.12
CA MET A 1 -101.13 71.45 -1.30
C MET A 1 -99.93 70.51 -1.25
N LYS A 2 -99.41 70.21 -0.04
CA LYS A 2 -98.64 69.01 0.39
C LYS A 2 -97.30 68.73 -0.37
N LYS A 3 -96.13 68.43 0.19
CA LYS A 3 -95.60 68.06 1.53
C LYS A 3 -94.05 68.06 1.40
N ILE A 4 -93.28 68.70 2.29
CA ILE A 4 -92.52 68.17 3.45
C ILE A 4 -91.05 67.70 3.20
N HIS A 5 -90.11 68.52 3.70
CA HIS A 5 -88.90 68.27 4.53
C HIS A 5 -87.68 67.47 4.01
N LYS A 6 -86.47 68.04 4.16
CA LYS A 6 -85.52 67.68 5.24
C LYS A 6 -84.31 68.65 5.33
N LEU A 7 -83.92 68.90 6.58
CA LEU A 7 -82.90 69.81 7.10
C LEU A 7 -81.55 69.07 7.24
N VAL A 8 -80.42 69.69 6.87
CA VAL A 8 -79.08 69.30 7.37
C VAL A 8 -78.25 70.55 7.63
N LEU A 9 -77.88 70.73 8.90
CA LEU A 9 -76.95 71.72 9.43
C LEU A 9 -75.59 71.00 9.60
N GLY A 10 -74.55 71.45 8.90
CA GLY A 10 -73.19 70.91 9.02
C GLY A 10 -72.32 71.81 9.90
N VAL A 11 -71.79 71.25 10.99
CA VAL A 11 -70.82 71.88 11.89
C VAL A 11 -69.44 71.25 11.72
N THR A 12 -68.46 72.15 11.75
CA THR A 12 -67.02 72.11 11.54
C THR A 12 -66.24 71.03 12.32
N THR A 13 -65.18 70.49 11.70
CA THR A 13 -64.02 69.94 12.43
C THR A 13 -62.75 70.15 11.59
N CYS A 14 -61.89 71.08 12.02
CA CYS A 14 -60.58 71.34 11.41
C CYS A 14 -59.56 70.32 11.94
N VAL A 15 -58.99 69.50 11.04
CA VAL A 15 -57.86 68.61 11.36
C VAL A 15 -56.57 69.28 10.89
N ALA A 16 -55.67 69.59 11.83
CA ALA A 16 -54.33 70.06 11.53
C ALA A 16 -53.49 68.90 10.99
N ALA A 17 -53.18 68.93 9.70
CA ALA A 17 -52.26 67.99 9.07
C ALA A 17 -50.81 68.36 9.43
N SER A 18 -50.21 67.63 10.36
CA SER A 18 -48.76 67.59 10.56
C SER A 18 -48.13 66.88 9.36
N CYS A 19 -47.62 67.62 8.38
CA CYS A 19 -46.77 67.08 7.34
C CYS A 19 -45.35 66.90 7.90
N THR A 20 -45.06 65.77 8.56
CA THR A 20 -43.67 65.33 8.70
C THR A 20 -43.28 64.64 7.40
N THR A 21 -42.34 65.23 6.66
CA THR A 21 -41.66 64.58 5.54
C THR A 21 -41.12 63.23 6.02
N PHE A 22 -41.56 62.15 5.39
CA PHE A 22 -40.94 60.84 5.58
C PHE A 22 -39.55 60.89 4.96
N GLU A 23 -38.53 61.11 5.78
CA GLU A 23 -37.15 60.82 5.42
C GLU A 23 -36.92 59.34 5.76
N PRO A 24 -36.88 58.43 4.77
CA PRO A 24 -36.46 57.07 5.06
C PRO A 24 -35.06 57.15 5.66
N VAL A 25 -34.89 56.59 6.85
CA VAL A 25 -33.55 56.33 7.38
C VAL A 25 -32.92 55.36 6.39
N GLU A 26 -32.05 55.86 5.50
CA GLU A 26 -31.28 55.02 4.60
C GLU A 26 -30.41 54.11 5.47
N PHE A 27 -30.87 52.89 5.70
CA PHE A 27 -30.07 51.84 6.28
C PHE A 27 -29.02 51.43 5.25
N ASN A 28 -27.90 52.14 5.25
CA ASN A 28 -26.75 51.81 4.43
C ASN A 28 -25.99 50.67 5.11
N VAL A 29 -26.33 49.43 4.74
CA VAL A 29 -25.58 48.25 5.15
C VAL A 29 -24.38 48.10 4.23
N ASN A 30 -23.18 48.36 4.75
CA ASN A 30 -21.93 48.11 4.03
C ASN A 30 -21.87 46.64 3.61
N LYS A 31 -21.46 46.38 2.37
CA LYS A 31 -21.21 45.02 1.88
C LYS A 31 -20.24 44.31 2.85
N PRO A 32 -20.57 43.12 3.37
CA PRO A 32 -19.67 42.39 4.25
C PRO A 32 -18.32 42.17 3.58
N GLU A 33 -17.22 42.36 4.32
CA GLU A 33 -15.86 42.21 3.81
C GLU A 33 -15.64 40.82 3.19
N SER A 34 -16.21 39.76 3.79
CA SER A 34 -16.15 38.40 3.26
C SER A 34 -16.78 38.26 1.86
N VAL A 35 -17.88 38.98 1.58
CA VAL A 35 -18.53 38.98 0.27
C VAL A 35 -17.68 39.75 -0.74
N ALA A 36 -17.14 40.91 -0.35
CA ALA A 36 -16.26 41.70 -1.22
C ALA A 36 -14.97 40.95 -1.57
N ILE A 37 -14.35 40.25 -0.61
CA ILE A 37 -13.17 39.40 -0.84
C ILE A 37 -13.54 38.26 -1.80
N GLN A 38 -14.68 37.59 -1.60
CA GLN A 38 -15.08 36.49 -2.47
C GLN A 38 -15.38 36.96 -3.90
N GLU A 39 -16.06 38.10 -4.09
CA GLU A 39 -16.28 38.70 -5.42
C GLU A 39 -14.96 38.94 -6.15
N ASN A 40 -13.93 39.42 -5.45
CA ASN A 40 -12.60 39.62 -6.01
C ASN A 40 -11.94 38.28 -6.43
N ILE A 41 -12.10 37.22 -5.66
CA ILE A 41 -11.57 35.87 -5.99
C ILE A 41 -12.36 35.28 -7.18
N ASP A 42 -13.67 35.48 -7.23
CA ASP A 42 -14.52 34.97 -8.30
C ASP A 42 -14.35 35.74 -9.62
N ALA A 43 -13.86 36.98 -9.56
CA ALA A 43 -13.54 37.78 -10.74
C ALA A 43 -12.37 37.24 -11.57
N TYR A 44 -11.52 36.36 -11.01
CA TYR A 44 -10.38 35.81 -11.75
C TYR A 44 -10.84 34.96 -12.96
N PRO A 45 -10.27 35.18 -14.16
CA PRO A 45 -10.40 34.28 -15.28
C PRO A 45 -10.05 32.81 -14.97
N ALA A 46 -10.36 31.93 -15.93
CA ALA A 46 -9.99 30.52 -15.84
C ALA A 46 -8.46 30.36 -15.86
N LEU A 47 -7.90 29.48 -15.03
CA LEU A 47 -6.44 29.42 -14.83
C LEU A 47 -5.64 29.28 -16.15
N LYS A 48 -6.07 28.38 -17.05
CA LYS A 48 -5.39 28.19 -18.34
C LYS A 48 -5.41 29.39 -19.28
N SER A 49 -6.27 30.40 -19.06
CA SER A 49 -6.31 31.60 -19.92
C SER A 49 -5.14 32.55 -19.67
N TYR A 50 -4.42 32.37 -18.57
CA TYR A 50 -3.22 33.15 -18.27
C TYR A 50 -1.96 32.65 -18.99
N ILE A 51 -2.06 31.51 -19.67
CA ILE A 51 -0.91 30.88 -20.32
C ILE A 51 -0.83 31.33 -21.77
N ASN A 52 0.23 32.05 -22.11
CA ASN A 52 0.59 32.41 -23.47
C ASN A 52 1.11 31.19 -24.23
N ARG A 53 0.22 30.59 -25.04
CA ARG A 53 0.52 29.34 -25.77
C ARG A 53 1.55 29.50 -26.88
N SER A 54 1.75 30.73 -27.37
CA SER A 54 2.80 31.00 -28.35
C SER A 54 4.18 30.97 -27.69
N ALA A 55 4.31 31.50 -26.47
CA ALA A 55 5.56 31.48 -25.70
C ALA A 55 5.81 30.13 -25.00
N HIS A 56 4.75 29.44 -24.58
CA HIS A 56 4.82 28.21 -23.79
C HIS A 56 3.94 27.09 -24.36
N PRO A 57 4.22 26.61 -25.59
CA PRO A 57 3.36 25.64 -26.27
C PRO A 57 3.28 24.27 -25.58
N ASN A 58 4.34 23.91 -24.85
CA ASN A 58 4.50 22.59 -24.25
C ASN A 58 4.09 22.51 -22.78
N PHE A 59 3.95 23.64 -22.09
CA PHE A 59 3.56 23.65 -20.68
C PHE A 59 2.09 23.22 -20.51
N LYS A 60 1.85 22.30 -19.57
CA LYS A 60 0.51 21.81 -19.22
C LYS A 60 0.13 22.20 -17.80
N LEU A 61 -1.00 22.89 -17.65
CA LEU A 61 -1.66 23.01 -16.35
C LEU A 61 -2.69 21.89 -16.22
N GLY A 62 -2.47 20.97 -15.28
CA GLY A 62 -3.25 19.76 -15.10
C GLY A 62 -4.12 19.75 -13.85
N VAL A 63 -5.09 18.85 -13.82
CA VAL A 63 -5.93 18.58 -12.64
C VAL A 63 -6.25 17.10 -12.53
N ALA A 64 -6.26 16.56 -11.30
CA ALA A 64 -6.70 15.20 -11.06
C ALA A 64 -8.19 15.13 -10.71
N LEU A 65 -8.85 14.05 -11.14
CA LEU A 65 -10.28 13.80 -10.93
C LEU A 65 -10.61 12.32 -11.12
N SER A 66 -11.84 11.92 -10.77
CA SER A 66 -12.32 10.56 -11.00
C SER A 66 -12.83 10.38 -12.43
N LEU A 67 -12.76 9.15 -12.94
CA LEU A 67 -13.33 8.80 -14.25
C LEU A 67 -14.83 9.05 -14.29
N ALA A 68 -15.53 8.75 -13.19
CA ALA A 68 -16.97 8.95 -13.07
C ALA A 68 -17.35 10.42 -13.25
N ASP A 69 -16.64 11.34 -12.61
CA ASP A 69 -16.89 12.78 -12.74
C ASP A 69 -16.71 13.29 -14.16
N TYR A 70 -15.71 12.76 -14.86
CA TYR A 70 -15.43 13.16 -16.23
C TYR A 70 -16.44 12.60 -17.23
N ASN A 71 -16.66 11.28 -17.21
CA ASN A 71 -17.52 10.59 -18.17
C ASN A 71 -18.99 10.96 -18.03
N ASN A 72 -19.46 11.22 -16.81
CA ASN A 72 -20.83 11.67 -16.57
C ASN A 72 -21.00 13.18 -16.82
N LYS A 73 -19.92 13.89 -17.19
CA LYS A 73 -19.90 15.33 -17.46
C LYS A 73 -20.46 16.15 -16.29
N ASN A 74 -20.10 15.75 -15.07
CA ASN A 74 -20.50 16.42 -13.84
C ASN A 74 -19.89 17.83 -13.73
N VAL A 75 -20.13 18.53 -12.62
CA VAL A 75 -19.55 19.86 -12.37
C VAL A 75 -18.02 19.84 -12.49
N MET A 76 -17.36 18.78 -12.00
CA MET A 76 -15.92 18.59 -12.12
C MET A 76 -15.41 18.52 -13.58
N TYR A 77 -16.15 17.88 -14.50
CA TYR A 77 -15.81 17.91 -15.93
C TYR A 77 -15.76 19.34 -16.48
N ARG A 78 -16.76 20.17 -16.13
CA ARG A 78 -16.83 21.57 -16.57
C ARG A 78 -15.71 22.40 -15.96
N LEU A 79 -15.44 22.21 -14.67
CA LEU A 79 -14.37 22.89 -13.95
C LEU A 79 -13.00 22.54 -14.54
N ALA A 80 -12.74 21.25 -14.77
CA ALA A 80 -11.51 20.75 -15.36
C ALA A 80 -11.28 21.36 -16.75
N ASN A 81 -12.24 21.19 -17.65
CA ASN A 81 -12.10 21.67 -19.03
C ASN A 81 -12.08 23.19 -19.16
N LYS A 82 -12.67 23.92 -18.21
CA LYS A 82 -12.61 25.39 -18.18
C LYS A 82 -11.23 25.89 -17.75
N ASN A 83 -10.63 25.28 -16.72
CA ASN A 83 -9.44 25.82 -16.04
C ASN A 83 -8.12 25.15 -16.44
N PHE A 84 -8.14 23.94 -17.00
CA PHE A 84 -6.94 23.11 -17.18
C PHE A 84 -6.81 22.59 -18.63
N ASP A 85 -5.60 22.18 -18.98
CA ASP A 85 -5.21 21.63 -20.28
C ASP A 85 -5.20 20.10 -20.28
N GLU A 86 -4.95 19.51 -19.11
CA GLU A 86 -4.60 18.11 -18.93
C GLU A 86 -5.38 17.55 -17.73
N ILE A 87 -5.88 16.33 -17.85
CA ILE A 87 -6.47 15.59 -16.73
C ILE A 87 -5.60 14.40 -16.35
N VAL A 88 -5.59 14.08 -15.05
CA VAL A 88 -5.00 12.88 -14.46
C VAL A 88 -6.08 12.13 -13.70
N LEU A 89 -6.07 10.80 -13.75
CA LEU A 89 -7.09 9.97 -13.13
C LEU A 89 -6.55 9.41 -11.83
N GLY A 90 -7.29 9.62 -10.74
CA GLY A 90 -6.83 9.22 -9.39
C GLY A 90 -6.67 7.71 -9.23
N TYR A 91 -7.45 6.89 -9.95
CA TYR A 91 -7.42 5.43 -9.80
C TYR A 91 -7.57 4.66 -11.13
N GLU A 92 -8.40 5.14 -12.05
CA GLU A 92 -8.99 4.30 -13.09
C GLU A 92 -8.06 3.92 -14.26
N MET A 93 -6.83 4.46 -14.25
CA MET A 93 -5.75 4.05 -15.16
C MET A 93 -4.64 3.26 -14.45
N LYS A 94 -4.81 2.93 -13.16
CA LYS A 94 -3.88 2.08 -12.38
C LYS A 94 -4.17 0.60 -12.61
N HIS A 95 -3.17 -0.24 -12.37
CA HIS A 95 -3.24 -1.69 -12.59
C HIS A 95 -4.44 -2.35 -11.85
N GLY A 96 -4.70 -1.99 -10.59
CA GLY A 96 -5.80 -2.54 -9.81
C GLY A 96 -7.20 -2.16 -10.31
N ALA A 97 -7.34 -1.06 -11.06
CA ALA A 97 -8.62 -0.67 -11.66
C ALA A 97 -8.93 -1.46 -12.93
N VAL A 98 -7.91 -1.91 -13.66
CA VAL A 98 -8.08 -2.47 -15.00
C VAL A 98 -7.82 -3.97 -15.04
N VAL A 99 -6.81 -4.48 -14.34
CA VAL A 99 -6.48 -5.90 -14.36
C VAL A 99 -7.46 -6.68 -13.48
N GLN A 100 -8.17 -7.61 -14.09
CA GLN A 100 -9.15 -8.47 -13.44
C GLN A 100 -8.48 -9.69 -12.79
N SER A 101 -9.21 -10.42 -11.94
CA SER A 101 -8.68 -11.60 -11.21
C SER A 101 -8.17 -12.73 -12.11
N ASN A 102 -8.67 -12.81 -13.34
CA ASN A 102 -8.22 -13.75 -14.38
C ASN A 102 -7.13 -13.17 -15.30
N GLY A 103 -6.64 -11.96 -15.01
CA GLY A 103 -5.64 -11.25 -15.81
C GLY A 103 -6.18 -10.59 -17.07
N ASN A 104 -7.49 -10.58 -17.31
CA ASN A 104 -8.08 -9.79 -18.40
C ASN A 104 -8.06 -8.30 -18.06
N LEU A 105 -8.16 -7.45 -19.09
CA LEU A 105 -8.06 -5.99 -18.95
C LEU A 105 -9.42 -5.35 -19.20
N ALA A 106 -9.96 -4.65 -18.21
CA ALA A 106 -11.20 -3.87 -18.29
C ALA A 106 -10.93 -2.46 -18.84
N LEU A 107 -10.73 -2.33 -20.15
CA LEU A 107 -10.27 -1.09 -20.78
C LEU A 107 -11.40 -0.19 -21.33
N ASP A 108 -12.64 -0.69 -21.39
CA ASP A 108 -13.76 0.02 -22.06
C ASP A 108 -14.02 1.41 -21.47
N ASN A 109 -14.02 1.51 -20.14
CA ASN A 109 -14.23 2.80 -19.45
C ASN A 109 -13.07 3.77 -19.67
N VAL A 110 -11.84 3.26 -19.79
CA VAL A 110 -10.66 4.06 -20.13
C VAL A 110 -10.80 4.57 -21.57
N GLY A 111 -11.19 3.71 -22.52
CA GLY A 111 -11.46 4.11 -23.90
C GLY A 111 -12.50 5.23 -23.99
N LYS A 112 -13.64 5.07 -23.31
CA LYS A 112 -14.71 6.09 -23.24
C LYS A 112 -14.22 7.42 -22.67
N LEU A 113 -13.39 7.36 -21.63
CA LEU A 113 -12.78 8.54 -21.02
C LEU A 113 -11.88 9.28 -22.01
N LEU A 114 -11.02 8.55 -22.72
CA LEU A 114 -10.09 9.12 -23.70
C LEU A 114 -10.83 9.78 -24.87
N GLU A 115 -11.92 9.17 -25.35
CA GLU A 115 -12.77 9.79 -26.37
C GLU A 115 -13.47 11.05 -25.85
N THR A 116 -13.98 11.01 -24.61
CA THR A 116 -14.63 12.15 -23.98
C THR A 116 -13.66 13.32 -23.82
N ALA A 117 -12.41 13.06 -23.40
CA ALA A 117 -11.37 14.07 -23.25
C ALA A 117 -10.95 14.66 -24.60
N LYS A 118 -10.77 13.81 -25.62
CA LYS A 118 -10.51 14.26 -26.99
C LYS A 118 -11.61 15.17 -27.53
N ALA A 119 -12.87 14.80 -27.35
CA ALA A 119 -14.01 15.61 -27.76
C ALA A 119 -14.09 16.96 -27.01
N ALA A 120 -13.59 17.02 -25.77
CA ALA A 120 -13.50 18.25 -24.99
C ALA A 120 -12.27 19.11 -25.35
N GLY A 121 -11.33 18.59 -26.14
CA GLY A 121 -10.04 19.26 -26.42
C GLY A 121 -9.10 19.25 -25.22
N THR A 122 -9.27 18.31 -24.29
CA THR A 122 -8.48 18.19 -23.06
C THR A 122 -7.54 17.00 -23.18
N SER A 123 -6.26 17.22 -22.86
CA SER A 123 -5.26 16.15 -22.86
C SER A 123 -5.40 15.25 -21.64
N VAL A 124 -4.90 14.02 -21.75
CA VAL A 124 -4.87 13.06 -20.65
C VAL A 124 -3.41 12.68 -20.39
N TYR A 125 -3.01 12.71 -19.13
CA TYR A 125 -1.72 12.24 -18.68
C TYR A 125 -1.88 10.89 -17.99
N GLY A 126 -1.12 9.91 -18.45
CA GLY A 126 -1.27 8.54 -18.01
C GLY A 126 -0.62 8.30 -16.66
N HIS A 127 -1.43 7.96 -15.65
CA HIS A 127 -0.98 7.66 -14.30
C HIS A 127 -1.68 6.39 -13.79
N THR A 128 -1.00 5.26 -13.61
CA THR A 128 0.42 4.98 -13.87
C THR A 128 0.58 3.52 -14.32
N LEU A 129 1.66 3.21 -15.04
CA LEU A 129 1.90 1.87 -15.59
C LEU A 129 2.46 0.90 -14.55
N CYS A 130 3.45 1.31 -13.74
CA CYS A 130 4.05 0.47 -12.71
C CYS A 130 4.03 1.18 -11.37
N TRP A 131 3.40 0.57 -10.37
CA TRP A 131 3.41 1.04 -8.99
C TRP A 131 3.45 -0.15 -8.04
N HIS A 132 3.80 0.09 -6.78
CA HIS A 132 3.79 -0.94 -5.74
C HIS A 132 2.42 -1.07 -5.07
N ALA A 133 1.59 -0.02 -5.09
CA ALA A 133 0.25 0.02 -4.53
C ALA A 133 -0.83 0.09 -5.63
N ASN A 134 -2.09 -0.06 -5.23
CA ASN A 134 -3.27 -0.09 -6.12
C ASN A 134 -3.09 -1.05 -7.30
N GLN A 135 -2.50 -2.21 -7.02
CA GLN A 135 -2.34 -3.31 -7.96
C GLN A 135 -3.44 -4.35 -7.71
N ASN A 136 -3.86 -5.10 -8.74
CA ASN A 136 -4.50 -6.39 -8.50
C ASN A 136 -3.44 -7.40 -8.02
N ALA A 137 -3.01 -7.26 -6.77
CA ALA A 137 -1.96 -8.09 -6.19
C ALA A 137 -2.43 -9.54 -6.01
N THR A 138 -3.74 -9.79 -5.85
CA THR A 138 -4.31 -11.14 -5.85
C THR A 138 -4.01 -11.88 -7.15
N TYR A 139 -4.25 -11.24 -8.30
CA TYR A 139 -3.89 -11.81 -9.59
C TYR A 139 -2.37 -12.00 -9.72
N LEU A 140 -1.57 -10.99 -9.40
CA LEU A 140 -0.10 -11.11 -9.53
C LEU A 140 0.47 -12.23 -8.64
N LYS A 141 -0.06 -12.41 -7.42
CA LYS A 141 0.32 -13.50 -6.52
C LYS A 141 -0.15 -14.87 -7.02
N SER A 142 -1.32 -14.96 -7.68
CA SER A 142 -1.79 -16.22 -8.25
C SER A 142 -0.94 -16.69 -9.43
N VAL A 143 -0.41 -15.76 -10.22
CA VAL A 143 0.52 -16.05 -11.34
C VAL A 143 1.79 -16.77 -10.87
N ILE A 144 2.28 -16.46 -9.67
CA ILE A 144 3.51 -17.03 -9.10
C ILE A 144 3.26 -18.04 -7.97
N ALA A 145 2.00 -18.41 -7.75
CA ALA A 145 1.64 -19.36 -6.71
C ALA A 145 2.33 -20.72 -6.95
N PRO A 146 2.61 -21.50 -5.90
CA PRO A 146 3.16 -22.85 -6.03
C PRO A 146 2.31 -23.73 -6.94
N ASP A 147 2.95 -24.63 -7.69
CA ASP A 147 2.22 -25.66 -8.44
C ASP A 147 1.61 -26.67 -7.48
N ILE A 148 0.36 -27.04 -7.70
CA ILE A 148 -0.29 -28.13 -6.95
C ILE A 148 0.14 -29.45 -7.59
N LEU A 149 0.91 -30.26 -6.87
CA LEU A 149 1.41 -31.55 -7.34
C LEU A 149 0.36 -32.67 -7.14
N SER A 150 -0.34 -32.66 -6.01
CA SER A 150 -1.40 -33.61 -5.68
C SER A 150 -2.25 -33.13 -4.52
N SER A 151 -3.54 -33.48 -4.52
CA SER A 151 -4.39 -33.49 -3.33
C SER A 151 -4.60 -34.95 -2.92
N THR A 152 -4.11 -35.37 -1.77
CA THR A 152 -4.51 -36.68 -1.23
C THR A 152 -5.84 -36.55 -0.49
N GLY A 153 -6.56 -37.66 -0.33
CA GLY A 153 -7.70 -37.76 0.60
C GLY A 153 -7.23 -37.81 2.06
N PRO A 154 -8.09 -38.25 3.01
CA PRO A 154 -7.75 -38.30 4.42
C PRO A 154 -6.44 -39.07 4.69
N GLY A 155 -5.54 -38.50 5.51
CA GLY A 155 -4.20 -39.05 5.74
C GLY A 155 -3.51 -38.50 6.98
N TRP A 156 -2.25 -38.89 7.20
CA TRP A 156 -1.43 -38.48 8.34
C TRP A 156 -0.26 -37.61 7.87
N ASP A 157 -0.23 -36.36 8.31
CA ASP A 157 0.80 -35.36 7.98
C ASP A 157 1.92 -35.37 9.01
N LEU A 158 3.18 -35.41 8.58
CA LEU A 158 4.34 -35.29 9.49
C LEU A 158 4.41 -33.88 10.08
N ILE A 159 4.40 -33.79 11.41
CA ILE A 159 4.50 -32.53 12.16
C ILE A 159 5.93 -32.30 12.64
N THR A 160 6.57 -33.34 13.17
CA THR A 160 7.98 -33.31 13.57
C THR A 160 8.53 -34.73 13.54
N GLY A 161 9.82 -34.88 13.29
CA GLY A 161 10.50 -36.17 13.32
C GLY A 161 12.00 -36.02 13.48
N ALA A 162 12.66 -37.10 13.88
CA ALA A 162 14.09 -37.20 14.00
C ALA A 162 14.52 -38.67 13.86
N ASP A 163 15.36 -38.95 12.88
CA ASP A 163 16.03 -40.25 12.68
C ASP A 163 17.40 -40.30 13.40
N PHE A 164 17.90 -39.17 13.90
CA PHE A 164 19.16 -39.04 14.64
C PHE A 164 20.41 -39.48 13.86
N GLU A 165 20.34 -39.51 12.54
CA GLU A 165 21.49 -39.79 11.68
C GLU A 165 22.42 -38.58 11.52
N THR A 166 21.94 -37.40 11.88
CA THR A 166 22.70 -36.14 11.94
C THR A 166 22.64 -35.54 13.33
N ASP A 167 23.57 -34.63 13.65
CA ASP A 167 23.60 -33.94 14.95
C ASP A 167 22.59 -32.77 15.03
N ALA A 168 21.61 -32.72 14.11
CA ALA A 168 20.59 -31.68 14.07
C ALA A 168 19.61 -31.82 15.24
N ALA A 169 19.63 -30.85 16.16
CA ALA A 169 18.83 -30.86 17.38
C ALA A 169 17.80 -29.72 17.46
N THR A 170 17.30 -29.23 16.31
CA THR A 170 16.39 -28.08 16.25
C THR A 170 15.05 -28.33 16.94
N ASN A 171 14.61 -29.59 17.00
CA ASN A 171 13.30 -29.99 17.51
C ASN A 171 13.35 -30.77 18.84
N PHE A 172 14.50 -30.95 19.49
CA PHE A 172 14.55 -31.63 20.79
C PHE A 172 15.54 -31.01 21.76
N GLN A 173 15.43 -31.36 23.04
CA GLN A 173 16.39 -31.00 24.08
C GLN A 173 16.22 -31.90 25.31
N SER A 174 17.07 -31.75 26.32
CA SER A 174 16.90 -32.38 27.63
C SER A 174 17.16 -31.39 28.76
N ASN A 175 16.78 -31.78 29.98
CA ASN A 175 17.17 -31.04 31.19
C ASN A 175 18.53 -31.54 31.73
N ALA A 176 19.04 -30.89 32.78
CA ALA A 176 20.39 -31.13 33.31
C ALA A 176 20.68 -32.58 33.76
N ASN A 177 19.65 -33.34 34.14
CA ASN A 177 19.82 -34.71 34.64
C ASN A 177 19.68 -35.80 33.56
N ALA A 178 19.32 -35.41 32.34
CA ALA A 178 19.16 -36.28 31.18
C ALA A 178 20.23 -35.91 30.12
N VAL A 179 21.37 -36.59 30.13
CA VAL A 179 22.52 -36.20 29.29
C VAL A 179 22.36 -36.77 27.88
N ILE A 180 22.32 -35.90 26.87
CA ILE A 180 22.24 -36.28 25.45
C ILE A 180 23.62 -36.70 24.92
N SER A 181 23.64 -37.82 24.20
CA SER A 181 24.75 -38.29 23.36
C SER A 181 24.19 -39.12 22.21
N TYR A 182 25.05 -39.66 21.34
CA TYR A 182 24.66 -40.54 20.24
C TYR A 182 25.42 -41.86 20.29
N THR A 183 24.79 -42.93 19.80
CA THR A 183 25.48 -44.21 19.62
C THR A 183 26.45 -44.16 18.44
N ALA A 184 27.34 -45.16 18.36
CA ALA A 184 28.15 -45.37 17.18
C ALA A 184 27.29 -45.82 15.99
N ALA A 185 27.76 -45.56 14.76
CA ALA A 185 27.09 -46.06 13.56
C ALA A 185 26.95 -47.59 13.59
N GLY A 186 25.79 -48.10 13.14
CA GLY A 186 25.42 -49.52 13.22
C GLY A 186 24.80 -49.93 14.56
N GLN A 187 24.56 -48.99 15.48
CA GLN A 187 23.93 -49.27 16.78
C GLN A 187 22.52 -48.65 16.94
N GLY A 188 21.99 -48.00 15.89
CA GLY A 188 20.58 -47.60 15.85
C GLY A 188 19.63 -48.79 15.78
N ALA A 189 18.35 -48.51 15.62
CA ALA A 189 17.31 -49.52 15.46
C ALA A 189 17.62 -50.39 14.23
N ASN A 190 17.31 -51.69 14.35
CA ASN A 190 17.63 -52.70 13.33
C ASN A 190 19.14 -52.85 12.99
N GLY A 191 20.05 -52.31 13.81
CA GLY A 191 21.50 -52.41 13.57
C GLY A 191 22.01 -51.50 12.46
N VAL A 192 21.26 -50.46 12.11
CA VAL A 192 21.60 -49.46 11.09
C VAL A 192 21.81 -48.12 11.79
N GLY A 193 22.67 -47.26 11.24
CA GLY A 193 22.69 -45.85 11.64
C GLY A 193 23.06 -45.58 13.11
N ARG A 194 22.68 -44.41 13.61
CA ARG A 194 22.89 -43.96 15.00
C ARG A 194 21.54 -43.85 15.71
N ALA A 195 21.58 -43.80 17.03
CA ALA A 195 20.41 -43.48 17.84
C ALA A 195 20.76 -42.40 18.85
N LEU A 196 19.74 -41.63 19.24
CA LEU A 196 19.86 -40.71 20.37
C LEU A 196 19.98 -41.53 21.66
N LYS A 197 21.00 -41.24 22.46
CA LYS A 197 21.23 -41.83 23.78
C LYS A 197 21.02 -40.77 24.86
N ILE A 198 20.10 -41.01 25.78
CA ILE A 198 19.86 -40.19 26.95
C ILE A 198 20.31 -40.94 28.20
N THR A 199 21.30 -40.42 28.92
CA THR A 199 21.79 -41.03 30.17
C THR A 199 21.16 -40.36 31.38
N ASN A 200 20.45 -41.14 32.20
CA ASN A 200 20.13 -40.77 33.59
C ASN A 200 21.03 -41.58 34.54
N ALA A 201 22.00 -40.92 35.16
CA ALA A 201 23.06 -41.60 35.93
C ALA A 201 22.60 -42.16 37.28
N SER A 202 21.48 -41.71 37.83
CA SER A 202 20.98 -42.13 39.15
C SER A 202 19.45 -42.09 39.21
N VAL A 203 18.87 -42.93 40.06
CA VAL A 203 17.43 -42.86 40.36
C VAL A 203 17.14 -41.50 40.98
N ARG A 204 16.09 -40.84 40.49
CA ARG A 204 15.65 -39.51 40.92
C ARG A 204 14.47 -39.62 41.88
N ALA A 205 14.27 -38.60 42.72
CA ALA A 205 13.13 -38.57 43.63
C ALA A 205 11.82 -38.57 42.82
N ASN A 206 11.79 -37.72 41.79
CA ASN A 206 10.68 -37.61 40.85
C ASN A 206 11.12 -38.00 39.43
N ASP A 207 10.20 -38.58 38.65
CA ASP A 207 10.46 -39.03 37.29
C ASP A 207 10.75 -37.87 36.32
N TRP A 208 10.14 -36.70 36.53
CA TRP A 208 10.38 -35.48 35.73
C TRP A 208 11.72 -34.78 36.04
N GLU A 209 12.49 -35.22 37.03
CA GLU A 209 13.79 -34.60 37.32
C GLU A 209 14.82 -34.88 36.23
N ALA A 210 14.68 -35.97 35.46
CA ALA A 210 15.42 -36.23 34.24
C ALA A 210 14.44 -36.29 33.06
N GLN A 211 14.49 -35.31 32.15
CA GLN A 211 13.53 -35.20 31.04
C GLN A 211 14.20 -35.00 29.69
N PHE A 212 13.65 -35.67 28.70
CA PHE A 212 13.89 -35.44 27.27
C PHE A 212 12.64 -34.78 26.68
N PHE A 213 12.79 -33.81 25.77
CA PHE A 213 11.70 -33.06 25.18
C PHE A 213 11.78 -33.07 23.67
N VAL A 214 10.64 -33.24 23.01
CA VAL A 214 10.48 -33.05 21.56
C VAL A 214 9.48 -31.93 21.32
N ARG A 215 9.90 -30.91 20.57
CA ARG A 215 9.10 -29.74 20.18
C ARG A 215 8.39 -30.00 18.86
N PHE A 216 7.21 -29.42 18.73
CA PHE A 216 6.44 -29.41 17.51
C PHE A 216 5.63 -28.13 17.36
N ALA A 217 5.35 -27.76 16.11
CA ALA A 217 4.51 -26.63 15.76
C ALA A 217 3.68 -26.99 14.51
N PRO A 218 2.44 -26.49 14.38
CA PRO A 218 1.71 -25.67 15.35
C PRO A 218 1.34 -26.43 16.63
N ALA A 219 0.92 -25.70 17.67
CA ALA A 219 0.49 -26.29 18.94
C ALA A 219 -0.76 -27.18 18.74
N ALA A 220 -0.90 -28.23 19.56
CA ALA A 220 -2.00 -29.19 19.47
C ALA A 220 -3.36 -28.50 19.68
N VAL A 221 -4.35 -28.81 18.84
CA VAL A 221 -5.71 -28.23 18.95
C VAL A 221 -6.69 -29.28 19.44
N LEU A 222 -7.64 -28.87 20.29
CA LEU A 222 -8.70 -29.72 20.83
C LEU A 222 -9.41 -30.51 19.72
N GLY A 223 -9.52 -31.83 19.90
CA GLY A 223 -10.20 -32.74 18.97
C GLY A 223 -9.35 -33.23 17.79
N GLU A 224 -8.15 -32.69 17.58
CA GLU A 224 -7.23 -33.21 16.56
C GLU A 224 -6.62 -34.55 16.97
N LYS A 225 -6.27 -35.38 15.98
CA LYS A 225 -5.64 -36.68 16.23
C LYS A 225 -4.16 -36.65 15.86
N TYR A 226 -3.36 -37.30 16.68
CA TYR A 226 -1.91 -37.42 16.47
C TYR A 226 -1.44 -38.87 16.67
N ILE A 227 -0.45 -39.30 15.91
CA ILE A 227 0.30 -40.54 16.14
C ILE A 227 1.74 -40.18 16.49
N LEU A 228 2.19 -40.59 17.68
CA LEU A 228 3.61 -40.67 18.03
C LEU A 228 4.11 -42.08 17.71
N LYS A 229 5.15 -42.19 16.90
CA LYS A 229 5.85 -43.43 16.59
C LYS A 229 7.36 -43.24 16.75
N MET A 230 8.02 -44.21 17.36
CA MET A 230 9.48 -44.20 17.53
C MET A 230 9.97 -45.59 17.90
N ASP A 231 11.22 -45.90 17.60
CA ASP A 231 11.91 -47.06 18.15
C ASP A 231 12.56 -46.68 19.48
N VAL A 232 12.40 -47.55 20.48
CA VAL A 232 12.92 -47.34 21.83
C VAL A 232 13.62 -48.58 22.36
N LYS A 233 14.67 -48.38 23.16
CA LYS A 233 15.27 -49.39 24.03
C LYS A 233 15.90 -48.72 25.25
N ALA A 234 16.26 -49.51 26.26
CA ALA A 234 17.01 -49.06 27.43
C ALA A 234 17.94 -50.17 27.93
N ASP A 235 19.11 -49.81 28.47
CA ASP A 235 20.07 -50.82 28.98
C ASP A 235 19.48 -51.64 30.15
N VAL A 236 18.57 -51.04 30.91
CA VAL A 236 17.81 -51.69 31.99
C VAL A 236 16.33 -51.57 31.66
N ALA A 237 15.62 -52.71 31.68
CA ALA A 237 14.18 -52.74 31.42
C ALA A 237 13.43 -51.77 32.35
N THR A 238 12.61 -50.90 31.76
CA THR A 238 12.00 -49.76 32.45
C THR A 238 10.73 -49.31 31.74
N SER A 239 10.00 -48.41 32.39
CA SER A 239 8.77 -47.80 31.90
C SER A 239 8.73 -46.33 32.30
N TYR A 240 8.38 -45.45 31.37
CA TYR A 240 8.39 -44.00 31.59
C TYR A 240 7.18 -43.30 30.94
N PRO A 241 6.52 -42.36 31.63
CA PRO A 241 5.38 -41.64 31.08
C PRO A 241 5.81 -40.50 30.15
N THR A 242 4.85 -40.03 29.36
CA THR A 242 4.95 -38.80 28.58
C THR A 242 4.03 -37.73 29.13
N GLN A 243 4.48 -36.48 29.14
CA GLN A 243 3.70 -35.33 29.57
C GLN A 243 3.53 -34.31 28.44
N ALA A 244 2.41 -33.58 28.46
CA ALA A 244 2.15 -32.49 27.55
C ALA A 244 2.71 -31.21 28.15
N HIS A 245 3.45 -30.45 27.35
CA HIS A 245 4.07 -29.20 27.75
C HIS A 245 3.75 -28.10 26.73
N VAL A 246 3.48 -26.88 27.19
CA VAL A 246 3.26 -25.72 26.30
C VAL A 246 4.55 -25.43 25.51
N THR A 247 5.64 -25.32 26.25
CA THR A 247 7.02 -25.34 25.77
C THR A 247 7.82 -26.23 26.71
N PRO A 248 9.01 -26.74 26.32
CA PRO A 248 9.80 -27.59 27.20
C PRO A 248 9.98 -26.99 28.61
N GLY A 249 9.64 -27.76 29.66
CA GLY A 249 9.63 -27.30 31.05
C GLY A 249 8.34 -26.62 31.53
N ALA A 250 7.48 -26.11 30.64
CA ALA A 250 6.17 -25.57 30.99
C ALA A 250 5.10 -26.68 31.00
N TYR A 251 5.02 -27.41 32.11
CA TYR A 251 4.10 -28.53 32.31
C TYR A 251 2.64 -28.13 32.06
N LYS A 252 1.88 -29.04 31.41
CA LYS A 252 0.46 -28.86 31.14
C LYS A 252 -0.39 -30.04 31.58
N HIS A 253 -0.05 -31.25 31.15
CA HIS A 253 -0.84 -32.45 31.46
C HIS A 253 0.04 -33.68 31.64
N TRP A 254 -0.36 -34.55 32.56
CA TRP A 254 0.45 -35.66 33.06
C TRP A 254 0.55 -36.85 32.10
N ASP A 255 -0.40 -37.01 31.19
CA ASP A 255 -0.45 -38.10 30.21
C ASP A 255 -0.67 -37.55 28.81
N PHE A 256 0.36 -37.52 27.96
CA PHE A 256 0.18 -37.05 26.58
C PHE A 256 0.04 -38.18 25.57
N PHE A 257 1.04 -39.06 25.52
CA PHE A 257 1.09 -40.24 24.68
C PHE A 257 1.22 -41.50 25.54
N GLY A 258 0.73 -41.52 26.77
CA GLY A 258 0.80 -42.70 27.62
C GLY A 258 2.20 -42.97 28.18
N THR A 259 2.33 -44.19 28.70
CA THR A 259 3.56 -44.75 29.24
C THR A 259 4.24 -45.64 28.21
N ILE A 260 5.56 -45.51 28.10
CA ILE A 260 6.40 -46.24 27.16
C ILE A 260 7.25 -47.24 27.92
N ALA A 261 7.19 -48.51 27.53
CA ALA A 261 8.07 -49.55 28.03
C ALA A 261 9.29 -49.68 27.13
N ALA A 262 10.48 -49.79 27.73
CA ALA A 262 11.73 -50.00 27.01
C ALA A 262 12.51 -51.16 27.66
N THR A 263 13.10 -52.00 26.83
CA THR A 263 13.90 -53.17 27.24
C THR A 263 15.29 -53.09 26.60
N PRO A 264 16.24 -53.99 26.92
CA PRO A 264 17.54 -54.03 26.24
C PRO A 264 17.48 -54.34 24.73
N THR A 265 16.30 -54.71 24.22
CA THR A 265 16.04 -54.91 22.80
C THR A 265 15.20 -53.78 22.23
N TRP A 266 15.51 -53.36 20.99
CA TRP A 266 14.73 -52.38 20.24
C TRP A 266 13.29 -52.84 20.04
N THR A 267 12.35 -51.95 20.34
CA THR A 267 10.92 -52.13 20.07
C THR A 267 10.33 -50.85 19.51
N THR A 268 9.42 -50.95 18.56
CA THR A 268 8.68 -49.81 18.03
C THR A 268 7.51 -49.46 18.95
N TYR A 269 7.52 -48.25 19.50
CA TYR A 269 6.39 -47.63 20.17
C TYR A 269 5.48 -46.94 19.15
N THR A 270 4.17 -47.10 19.26
CA THR A 270 3.20 -46.36 18.45
C THR A 270 1.96 -46.06 19.28
N LYS A 271 1.54 -44.78 19.31
CA LYS A 271 0.37 -44.34 20.05
C LYS A 271 -0.40 -43.28 19.26
N GLU A 272 -1.67 -43.58 18.97
CA GLU A 272 -2.65 -42.60 18.52
C GLU A 272 -3.35 -41.96 19.74
N ILE A 273 -3.56 -40.65 19.67
CA ILE A 273 -4.36 -39.89 20.63
C ILE A 273 -5.36 -38.98 19.92
N THR A 274 -6.39 -38.56 20.65
CA THR A 274 -7.21 -37.40 20.32
C THR A 274 -6.96 -36.34 21.39
N VAL A 275 -6.59 -35.13 20.98
CA VAL A 275 -6.23 -34.03 21.88
C VAL A 275 -7.45 -33.63 22.73
N THR A 276 -7.31 -33.69 24.05
CA THR A 276 -8.32 -33.23 25.01
C THR A 276 -8.11 -31.76 25.39
N ALA A 277 -9.02 -31.19 26.18
CA ALA A 277 -8.91 -29.81 26.64
C ALA A 277 -7.65 -29.57 27.49
N ASP A 278 -7.25 -30.56 28.30
CA ASP A 278 -6.05 -30.48 29.13
C ASP A 278 -4.75 -30.55 28.31
N MET A 279 -4.81 -31.07 27.08
CA MET A 279 -3.65 -31.17 26.17
C MET A 279 -3.58 -30.01 25.17
N ALA A 280 -4.71 -29.39 24.81
CA ALA A 280 -4.77 -28.33 23.80
C ALA A 280 -3.78 -27.20 24.11
N THR A 281 -3.18 -26.56 23.11
CA THR A 281 -2.09 -25.56 23.20
C THR A 281 -0.72 -26.10 23.63
N CYS A 282 -0.54 -27.41 23.79
CA CYS A 282 0.80 -27.97 23.97
C CYS A 282 1.62 -27.92 22.67
N GLY A 283 2.93 -27.66 22.78
CA GLY A 283 3.89 -27.64 21.68
C GLY A 283 5.14 -28.47 21.96
N ALA A 284 5.13 -29.25 23.05
CA ALA A 284 6.21 -30.16 23.40
C ALA A 284 5.71 -31.44 24.07
N ILE A 285 6.35 -32.56 23.74
CA ILE A 285 6.24 -33.84 24.44
C ILE A 285 7.42 -33.92 25.41
N ALA A 286 7.17 -34.18 26.68
CA ALA A 286 8.21 -34.50 27.65
C ALA A 286 8.21 -36.01 27.95
N PHE A 287 9.38 -36.61 28.03
CA PHE A 287 9.59 -38.00 28.42
C PHE A 287 10.26 -38.02 29.80
N ASN A 288 9.62 -38.64 30.79
CA ASN A 288 10.07 -38.60 32.19
C ASN A 288 10.96 -39.80 32.53
N LEU A 289 12.27 -39.59 32.54
CA LEU A 289 13.28 -40.65 32.58
C LEU A 289 13.94 -40.84 33.96
N GLY A 290 13.38 -40.23 35.02
CA GLY A 290 14.04 -40.17 36.33
C GLY A 290 13.99 -41.44 37.19
N LYS A 291 13.03 -42.35 36.99
CA LYS A 291 12.80 -43.49 37.92
C LYS A 291 13.77 -44.66 37.74
N THR A 292 14.56 -44.69 36.67
CA THR A 292 15.56 -45.73 36.45
C THR A 292 16.89 -45.09 36.08
N ALA A 293 17.96 -45.49 36.77
CA ALA A 293 19.32 -45.14 36.38
C ALA A 293 19.74 -46.04 35.21
N THR A 294 19.69 -45.51 33.99
CA THR A 294 19.98 -46.27 32.77
C THR A 294 20.29 -45.33 31.59
N ASN A 295 20.68 -45.92 30.48
CA ASN A 295 20.71 -45.25 29.19
C ASN A 295 19.42 -45.60 28.44
N TYR A 296 18.71 -44.55 28.00
CA TYR A 296 17.56 -44.65 27.14
C TYR A 296 17.99 -44.36 25.70
N TYR A 297 17.41 -45.06 24.75
CA TYR A 297 17.73 -44.90 23.35
C TYR A 297 16.46 -44.66 22.55
N PHE A 298 16.50 -43.66 21.67
CA PHE A 298 15.41 -43.27 20.79
C PHE A 298 15.90 -43.24 19.36
N ASP A 299 15.09 -43.77 18.45
CA ASP A 299 15.36 -43.77 17.03
C ASP A 299 14.06 -43.64 16.21
N ASN A 300 14.15 -43.21 14.94
CA ASN A 300 13.04 -43.10 14.00
C ASN A 300 11.78 -42.40 14.57
N LEU A 301 11.98 -41.31 15.30
CA LEU A 301 10.89 -40.57 15.92
C LEU A 301 10.06 -39.83 14.86
N SER A 302 8.74 -39.98 14.94
CA SER A 302 7.78 -39.24 14.13
C SER A 302 6.52 -38.91 14.93
N LEU A 303 6.09 -37.67 14.82
CA LEU A 303 4.79 -37.20 15.27
C LEU A 303 4.01 -36.80 14.02
N THR A 304 2.90 -37.49 13.76
CA THR A 304 2.01 -37.19 12.63
C THR A 304 0.65 -36.73 13.13
N LYS A 305 -0.05 -35.91 12.34
CA LYS A 305 -1.39 -35.39 12.61
C LYS A 305 -2.38 -35.87 11.56
N TYR A 306 -3.55 -36.29 11.97
CA TYR A 306 -4.60 -36.65 11.03
C TYR A 306 -5.17 -35.43 10.33
N ASN A 307 -5.25 -35.50 9.00
CA ASN A 307 -5.83 -34.49 8.15
C ASN A 307 -7.00 -35.10 7.37
N ALA A 308 -8.22 -34.71 7.76
CA ALA A 308 -9.46 -35.26 7.19
C ALA A 308 -9.69 -34.84 5.73
N THR A 309 -9.08 -33.74 5.27
CA THR A 309 -9.20 -33.24 3.90
C THR A 309 -8.02 -33.67 3.01
N GLY A 310 -6.99 -34.27 3.62
CA GLY A 310 -5.70 -34.55 3.01
C GLY A 310 -4.85 -33.30 2.79
N SER A 311 -3.60 -33.50 2.40
CA SER A 311 -2.61 -32.44 2.23
C SER A 311 -2.47 -32.06 0.75
N VAL A 312 -2.39 -30.75 0.50
CA VAL A 312 -2.03 -30.22 -0.82
C VAL A 312 -0.51 -30.21 -0.90
N GLN A 313 0.07 -31.14 -1.65
CA GLN A 313 1.48 -31.05 -1.96
C GLN A 313 1.67 -29.95 -2.99
N THR A 314 2.52 -28.99 -2.66
CA THR A 314 2.87 -27.90 -3.57
C THR A 314 4.35 -27.90 -3.90
N LYS A 315 4.68 -27.40 -5.08
CA LYS A 315 6.05 -27.14 -5.52
C LYS A 315 6.22 -25.66 -5.75
N GLU A 316 7.12 -25.04 -4.99
CA GLU A 316 7.51 -23.66 -5.24
C GLU A 316 8.08 -23.50 -6.65
N LYS A 317 7.62 -22.46 -7.34
CA LYS A 317 8.21 -22.05 -8.62
C LYS A 317 9.60 -21.48 -8.36
N THR A 318 10.54 -21.78 -9.26
CA THR A 318 11.90 -21.23 -9.16
C THR A 318 11.86 -19.71 -9.30
N PRO A 319 12.83 -18.98 -8.73
CA PRO A 319 12.94 -17.53 -8.90
C PRO A 319 12.92 -17.08 -10.37
N GLU A 320 13.58 -17.83 -11.25
CA GLU A 320 13.65 -17.54 -12.70
C GLU A 320 12.28 -17.67 -13.36
N LEU A 321 11.51 -18.70 -13.01
CA LEU A 321 10.16 -18.88 -13.52
C LEU A 321 9.23 -17.78 -13.00
N LYS A 322 9.31 -17.44 -11.69
CA LYS A 322 8.54 -16.33 -11.12
C LYS A 322 8.85 -15.01 -11.84
N LYS A 323 10.13 -14.73 -12.11
CA LYS A 323 10.56 -13.56 -12.89
C LYS A 323 9.95 -13.55 -14.29
N THR A 324 10.02 -14.65 -15.04
CA THR A 324 9.45 -14.73 -16.39
C THR A 324 7.94 -14.52 -16.40
N LEU A 325 7.22 -15.12 -15.45
CA LEU A 325 5.76 -15.00 -15.35
C LEU A 325 5.33 -13.58 -14.99
N ILE A 326 6.00 -12.94 -14.02
CA ILE A 326 5.73 -11.54 -13.65
C ILE A 326 6.10 -10.57 -14.77
N THR A 327 7.21 -10.81 -15.48
CA THR A 327 7.58 -10.02 -16.66
C THR A 327 6.52 -10.12 -17.76
N SER A 328 5.95 -11.31 -17.97
CA SER A 328 4.87 -11.52 -18.95
C SER A 328 3.56 -10.85 -18.52
N ALA A 329 3.24 -10.87 -17.22
CA ALA A 329 2.09 -10.16 -16.68
C ALA A 329 2.23 -8.64 -16.85
N LEU A 330 3.43 -8.09 -16.63
CA LEU A 330 3.75 -6.69 -16.86
C LEU A 330 3.60 -6.32 -18.35
N ASP A 331 4.15 -7.14 -19.25
CA ASP A 331 4.04 -6.94 -20.70
C ASP A 331 2.58 -6.90 -21.16
N LYS A 332 1.75 -7.88 -20.74
CA LYS A 332 0.31 -7.92 -21.06
C LYS A 332 -0.42 -6.67 -20.59
N TRP A 333 -0.17 -6.25 -19.35
CA TRP A 333 -0.77 -5.06 -18.76
C TRP A 333 -0.41 -3.79 -19.54
N MET A 334 0.89 -3.55 -19.73
CA MET A 334 1.40 -2.35 -20.39
C MET A 334 1.00 -2.32 -21.87
N SER A 335 1.06 -3.46 -22.57
CA SER A 335 0.65 -3.55 -23.97
C SER A 335 -0.82 -3.17 -24.15
N GLY A 336 -1.71 -3.68 -23.31
CA GLY A 336 -3.15 -3.41 -23.41
C GLY A 336 -3.48 -1.95 -23.11
N MET A 337 -3.01 -1.43 -21.97
CA MET A 337 -3.25 -0.04 -21.56
C MET A 337 -2.70 0.95 -22.60
N MET A 338 -1.44 0.79 -23.01
CA MET A 338 -0.82 1.74 -23.93
C MET A 338 -1.38 1.63 -25.34
N THR A 339 -1.82 0.45 -25.80
CA THR A 339 -2.45 0.31 -27.12
C THR A 339 -3.75 1.10 -27.20
N VAL A 340 -4.65 0.96 -26.22
CA VAL A 340 -5.91 1.73 -26.16
C VAL A 340 -5.64 3.23 -26.05
N ALA A 341 -4.60 3.61 -25.30
CA ALA A 341 -4.29 5.01 -25.04
C ALA A 341 -3.46 5.70 -26.12
N LYS A 342 -2.80 4.95 -27.01
CA LYS A 342 -1.81 5.45 -27.99
C LYS A 342 -2.27 6.67 -28.82
N PRO A 343 -3.52 6.74 -29.32
CA PRO A 343 -3.97 7.90 -30.08
C PRO A 343 -4.16 9.17 -29.24
N TYR A 344 -4.29 9.04 -27.92
CA TYR A 344 -4.82 10.08 -27.03
C TYR A 344 -3.79 10.58 -26.01
N VAL A 345 -3.09 9.66 -25.35
CA VAL A 345 -2.14 9.98 -24.27
C VAL A 345 -0.74 10.16 -24.85
N LYS A 346 -0.07 11.25 -24.46
CA LYS A 346 1.29 11.61 -24.94
C LYS A 346 2.34 11.71 -23.84
N ALA A 347 1.95 11.53 -22.58
CA ALA A 347 2.88 11.47 -21.46
C ALA A 347 2.38 10.50 -20.39
N TRP A 348 3.32 9.82 -19.73
CA TRP A 348 3.05 8.76 -18.77
C TRP A 348 3.99 8.80 -17.58
N ASP A 349 3.44 8.58 -16.39
CA ASP A 349 4.21 8.00 -15.28
C ASP A 349 4.38 6.51 -15.55
N VAL A 350 5.58 6.12 -16.00
CA VAL A 350 5.90 4.72 -16.28
C VAL A 350 6.12 3.96 -14.98
N VAL A 351 6.86 4.57 -14.05
CA VAL A 351 7.13 4.00 -12.73
C VAL A 351 6.80 5.06 -11.67
N ASN A 352 5.92 4.71 -10.75
CA ASN A 352 5.49 5.53 -9.63
C ASN A 352 6.08 5.00 -8.32
N GLU A 353 6.60 5.91 -7.50
CA GLU A 353 7.08 5.70 -6.13
C GLU A 353 8.03 4.50 -5.96
N PRO A 354 9.12 4.43 -6.75
CA PRO A 354 10.08 3.34 -6.66
C PRO A 354 10.95 3.40 -5.40
N MET A 355 11.22 4.60 -4.85
CA MET A 355 12.26 4.78 -3.84
C MET A 355 11.76 4.51 -2.42
N ASP A 356 12.55 3.81 -1.62
CA ASP A 356 12.22 3.53 -0.22
C ASP A 356 12.36 4.80 0.66
N ASP A 357 11.44 5.00 1.60
CA ASP A 357 11.42 6.20 2.44
C ASP A 357 12.46 6.15 3.56
N GLY A 358 12.74 4.94 4.08
CA GLY A 358 13.73 4.71 5.14
C GLY A 358 15.14 4.48 4.60
N LYS A 359 15.23 4.03 3.34
CA LYS A 359 16.50 3.82 2.63
C LYS A 359 16.49 4.55 1.29
N PRO A 360 16.76 5.87 1.28
CA PRO A 360 16.45 6.74 0.15
C PRO A 360 17.15 6.43 -1.19
N PHE A 361 18.20 5.61 -1.19
CA PHE A 361 18.92 5.14 -2.39
C PHE A 361 18.58 3.69 -2.80
N GLU A 362 17.73 3.01 -2.04
CA GLU A 362 17.23 1.66 -2.33
C GLU A 362 15.80 1.73 -2.89
N LEU A 363 15.40 0.67 -3.61
CA LEU A 363 14.03 0.51 -4.08
C LEU A 363 13.14 -0.04 -2.98
N LYS A 364 11.85 0.31 -3.01
CA LYS A 364 10.86 -0.27 -2.11
C LYS A 364 10.78 -1.78 -2.30
N THR A 365 10.75 -2.50 -1.19
CA THR A 365 10.54 -3.95 -1.14
C THR A 365 9.40 -4.32 -0.20
N GLY A 366 8.70 -5.41 -0.52
CA GLY A 366 7.73 -6.05 0.37
C GLY A 366 8.34 -7.12 1.28
N VAL A 367 9.61 -7.47 1.08
CA VAL A 367 10.31 -8.49 1.87
C VAL A 367 10.34 -8.09 3.35
N GLY A 368 9.90 -8.99 4.22
CA GLY A 368 9.84 -8.77 5.67
C GLY A 368 8.70 -7.85 6.14
N LYS A 369 7.74 -7.48 5.26
CA LYS A 369 6.61 -6.61 5.59
C LYS A 369 5.28 -7.36 5.48
N THR A 370 4.30 -6.97 6.31
CA THR A 370 2.90 -7.35 6.12
C THR A 370 2.30 -6.47 5.02
N LEU A 371 1.98 -7.06 3.87
CA LEU A 371 1.51 -6.33 2.70
C LEU A 371 0.01 -6.11 2.73
N LYS A 372 -0.45 -4.94 2.27
CA LYS A 372 -1.87 -4.69 2.01
C LYS A 372 -2.35 -5.53 0.81
N GLY A 373 -3.68 -5.67 0.69
CA GLY A 373 -4.31 -6.50 -0.34
C GLY A 373 -4.02 -6.06 -1.77
N ASP A 374 -3.70 -4.78 -1.98
CA ASP A 374 -3.41 -4.16 -3.28
C ASP A 374 -1.91 -3.87 -3.48
N GLU A 375 -1.04 -4.35 -2.60
CA GLU A 375 0.41 -4.15 -2.69
C GLU A 375 1.14 -5.31 -3.37
N PHE A 376 1.97 -4.97 -4.35
CA PHE A 376 2.86 -5.89 -5.06
C PHE A 376 4.13 -5.17 -5.53
N TYR A 377 5.31 -5.67 -5.16
CA TYR A 377 6.59 -5.02 -5.44
C TYR A 377 7.30 -5.71 -6.61
N TRP A 378 7.24 -5.11 -7.80
CA TRP A 378 7.85 -5.64 -9.03
C TRP A 378 9.33 -5.98 -8.87
N GLN A 379 10.07 -5.16 -8.11
CA GLN A 379 11.51 -5.34 -7.91
C GLN A 379 11.85 -6.63 -7.14
N ASP A 380 10.94 -7.15 -6.30
CA ASP A 380 11.17 -8.38 -5.52
C ASP A 380 11.27 -9.62 -6.41
N TYR A 381 10.77 -9.55 -7.65
CA TYR A 381 10.78 -10.66 -8.62
C TYR A 381 11.60 -10.36 -9.87
N MET A 382 11.59 -9.11 -10.34
CA MET A 382 12.30 -8.69 -11.55
C MET A 382 13.67 -8.07 -11.26
N GLY A 383 13.96 -7.75 -10.00
CA GLY A 383 15.14 -7.01 -9.56
C GLY A 383 15.06 -5.53 -9.94
N LYS A 384 16.18 -4.82 -9.75
CA LYS A 384 16.34 -3.39 -10.07
C LYS A 384 16.05 -3.06 -11.55
N ASP A 385 16.16 -4.05 -12.46
CA ASP A 385 15.87 -3.91 -13.88
C ASP A 385 14.36 -3.86 -14.23
N TYR A 386 13.45 -3.98 -13.26
CA TYR A 386 12.01 -3.91 -13.54
C TYR A 386 11.62 -2.57 -14.20
N ALA A 387 12.20 -1.45 -13.76
CA ALA A 387 11.95 -0.15 -14.37
C ALA A 387 12.58 -0.05 -15.76
N VAL A 388 13.77 -0.62 -15.98
CA VAL A 388 14.38 -0.69 -17.32
C VAL A 388 13.42 -1.37 -18.29
N THR A 389 12.87 -2.51 -17.87
CA THR A 389 11.88 -3.27 -18.64
C THR A 389 10.63 -2.42 -18.89
N ALA A 390 10.08 -1.79 -17.84
CA ALA A 390 8.89 -0.95 -17.97
C ALA A 390 9.08 0.21 -18.97
N PHE A 391 10.19 0.93 -18.90
CA PHE A 391 10.49 2.02 -19.84
C PHE A 391 10.67 1.50 -21.28
N GLN A 392 11.30 0.33 -21.47
CA GLN A 392 11.43 -0.29 -22.80
C GLN A 392 10.07 -0.72 -23.36
N LEU A 393 9.21 -1.33 -22.53
CA LEU A 393 7.84 -1.68 -22.91
C LEU A 393 7.01 -0.44 -23.24
N ALA A 394 7.17 0.63 -22.46
CA ALA A 394 6.48 1.88 -22.71
C ALA A 394 6.87 2.50 -24.06
N ARG A 395 8.16 2.45 -24.42
CA ARG A 395 8.62 2.83 -25.76
C ARG A 395 8.10 1.92 -26.86
N LYS A 396 8.05 0.61 -26.61
CA LYS A 396 7.59 -0.39 -27.57
C LYS A 396 6.12 -0.20 -27.96
N TYR A 397 5.26 0.03 -26.98
CA TYR A 397 3.81 0.10 -27.21
C TYR A 397 3.29 1.52 -27.43
N GLY A 398 3.92 2.53 -26.82
CA GLY A 398 3.60 3.94 -27.02
C GLY A 398 3.99 4.50 -28.39
N ASN A 399 3.94 5.81 -28.51
CA ASN A 399 4.49 6.55 -29.64
C ASN A 399 5.96 6.89 -29.38
N PRO A 400 6.81 6.99 -30.43
CA PRO A 400 8.20 7.41 -30.29
C PRO A 400 8.37 8.79 -29.62
N THR A 401 7.36 9.65 -29.73
CA THR A 401 7.32 11.01 -29.18
C THR A 401 6.65 11.12 -27.81
N ASP A 402 6.16 10.01 -27.24
CA ASP A 402 5.55 10.06 -25.90
C ASP A 402 6.61 10.43 -24.86
N ILE A 403 6.24 11.22 -23.86
CA ILE A 403 7.15 11.66 -22.80
C ILE A 403 6.98 10.74 -21.59
N LEU A 404 8.05 10.06 -21.19
CA LEU A 404 8.02 9.06 -20.13
C LEU A 404 8.68 9.56 -18.86
N PHE A 405 7.89 9.63 -17.79
CA PHE A 405 8.30 10.08 -16.47
C PHE A 405 8.51 8.91 -15.50
N ILE A 406 9.42 9.13 -14.56
CA ILE A 406 9.42 8.46 -13.26
C ILE A 406 8.89 9.45 -12.22
N ASN A 407 8.00 9.02 -11.32
CA ASN A 407 7.30 9.91 -10.39
C ASN A 407 7.46 9.44 -8.94
N ASP A 408 7.62 10.34 -7.98
CA ASP A 408 7.73 10.01 -6.55
C ASP A 408 7.35 11.20 -5.65
N TYR A 409 7.07 10.91 -4.38
CA TYR A 409 6.76 11.89 -3.33
C TYR A 409 7.91 12.08 -2.34
N ASN A 410 7.77 13.11 -1.50
CA ASN A 410 8.74 13.48 -0.44
C ASN A 410 10.12 13.86 -0.98
N LEU A 411 10.27 14.18 -2.26
CA LEU A 411 11.55 14.61 -2.82
C LEU A 411 11.97 15.97 -2.26
N GLU A 412 10.99 16.80 -1.93
CA GLU A 412 11.09 18.08 -1.25
C GLU A 412 11.23 17.96 0.28
N TYR A 413 10.92 16.81 0.86
CA TYR A 413 11.05 16.56 2.30
C TYR A 413 12.38 15.89 2.64
N ASN A 414 12.76 14.88 1.86
CA ASN A 414 13.98 14.11 1.97
C ASN A 414 14.83 14.27 0.70
N LEU A 415 15.80 15.19 0.75
CA LEU A 415 16.68 15.47 -0.39
C LEU A 415 17.56 14.28 -0.79
N ASP A 416 17.82 13.33 0.12
CA ASP A 416 18.53 12.11 -0.24
C ASP A 416 17.64 11.16 -1.05
N LYS A 417 16.31 11.20 -0.86
CA LYS A 417 15.35 10.50 -1.73
C LYS A 417 15.31 11.14 -3.13
N CYS A 418 15.38 12.47 -3.20
CA CYS A 418 15.55 13.19 -4.47
C CYS A 418 16.83 12.78 -5.20
N LYS A 419 17.96 12.67 -4.49
CA LYS A 419 19.21 12.17 -5.10
C LYS A 419 19.08 10.69 -5.50
N GLY A 420 18.43 9.87 -4.67
CA GLY A 420 18.20 8.46 -4.95
C GLY A 420 17.42 8.20 -6.23
N ILE A 421 16.32 8.93 -6.47
CA ILE A 421 15.58 8.80 -7.74
C ILE A 421 16.40 9.30 -8.94
N ILE A 422 17.22 10.34 -8.77
CA ILE A 422 18.15 10.81 -9.83
C ILE A 422 19.18 9.73 -10.16
N GLU A 423 19.76 9.07 -9.15
CA GLU A 423 20.69 7.94 -9.36
C GLU A 423 19.99 6.73 -9.99
N TYR A 424 18.72 6.49 -9.64
CA TYR A 424 17.96 5.42 -10.28
C TYR A 424 17.63 5.73 -11.75
N VAL A 425 17.33 6.98 -12.09
CA VAL A 425 17.20 7.42 -13.49
C VAL A 425 18.49 7.16 -14.26
N LYS A 426 19.65 7.57 -13.72
CA LYS A 426 20.96 7.28 -14.35
C LYS A 426 21.18 5.79 -14.55
N TYR A 427 20.82 4.97 -13.56
CA TYR A 427 20.90 3.52 -13.67
C TYR A 427 20.02 2.98 -14.80
N ILE A 428 18.76 3.40 -14.88
CA ILE A 428 17.82 2.97 -15.94
C ILE A 428 18.40 3.29 -17.32
N GLU A 429 18.97 4.48 -17.47
CA GLU A 429 19.57 4.94 -18.73
C GLU A 429 20.87 4.22 -19.07
N SER A 430 21.70 3.90 -18.07
CA SER A 430 22.91 3.09 -18.27
C SER A 430 22.61 1.67 -18.80
N LYS A 431 21.36 1.20 -18.64
CA LYS A 431 20.87 -0.09 -19.13
C LYS A 431 20.13 0.01 -20.46
N GLY A 432 20.14 1.17 -21.11
CA GLY A 432 19.62 1.37 -22.46
C GLY A 432 18.14 1.74 -22.55
N ALA A 433 17.46 1.98 -21.43
CA ALA A 433 16.15 2.63 -21.43
C ALA A 433 16.28 4.16 -21.44
N LYS A 434 15.22 4.90 -21.75
CA LYS A 434 15.23 6.38 -21.75
C LYS A 434 14.15 6.94 -20.84
N VAL A 435 14.55 7.73 -19.86
CA VAL A 435 13.66 8.50 -18.99
C VAL A 435 13.69 9.96 -19.46
N ASP A 436 12.55 10.49 -19.92
CA ASP A 436 12.49 11.87 -20.42
C ASP A 436 12.32 12.89 -19.29
N GLY A 437 11.65 12.48 -18.20
CA GLY A 437 11.29 13.38 -17.13
C GLY A 437 11.22 12.75 -15.74
N ILE A 438 11.24 13.63 -14.74
CA ILE A 438 11.06 13.30 -13.33
C ILE A 438 9.84 14.10 -12.83
N GLY A 439 8.86 13.38 -12.29
CA GLY A 439 7.72 13.93 -11.58
C GLY A 439 8.03 14.06 -10.09
N THR A 440 7.69 15.21 -9.51
CA THR A 440 7.63 15.39 -8.06
C THR A 440 6.17 15.63 -7.65
N GLN A 441 5.63 14.76 -6.80
CA GLN A 441 4.21 14.80 -6.43
C GLN A 441 3.86 16.09 -5.70
N MET A 442 4.69 16.52 -4.74
CA MET A 442 4.49 17.73 -3.94
C MET A 442 3.20 17.71 -3.10
N HIS A 443 2.92 16.59 -2.44
CA HIS A 443 1.90 16.50 -1.39
C HIS A 443 2.40 17.13 -0.09
N ILE A 444 2.27 18.45 0.02
CA ILE A 444 2.89 19.25 1.09
C ILE A 444 1.84 19.86 2.03
N ASP A 445 2.31 20.60 3.02
CA ASP A 445 1.52 21.37 3.98
C ASP A 445 2.02 22.82 4.07
N ILE A 446 1.20 23.71 4.65
CA ILE A 446 1.55 25.13 4.87
C ILE A 446 2.88 25.36 5.63
N ASN A 447 3.34 24.38 6.40
CA ASN A 447 4.57 24.42 7.18
C ASN A 447 5.73 23.62 6.55
N SER A 448 5.58 23.13 5.32
CA SER A 448 6.66 22.42 4.62
C SER A 448 7.88 23.31 4.39
N ASP A 449 9.06 22.71 4.46
CA ASP A 449 10.34 23.45 4.42
C ASP A 449 10.61 24.03 3.02
N LYS A 450 10.39 25.33 2.91
CA LYS A 450 10.65 26.13 1.70
C LYS A 450 12.09 26.00 1.19
N THR A 451 13.07 25.86 2.08
CA THR A 451 14.49 25.71 1.69
C THR A 451 14.70 24.39 0.97
N LYS A 452 14.12 23.30 1.49
CA LYS A 452 14.22 21.98 0.84
C LYS A 452 13.42 21.91 -0.46
N ILE A 453 12.26 22.56 -0.56
CA ILE A 453 11.53 22.70 -1.83
C ILE A 453 12.42 23.37 -2.90
N THR A 454 13.08 24.47 -2.53
CA THR A 454 14.02 25.18 -3.42
C THR A 454 15.19 24.28 -3.82
N GLU A 455 15.78 23.56 -2.87
CA GLU A 455 16.93 22.70 -3.14
C GLU A 455 16.55 21.49 -4.02
N MET A 456 15.40 20.87 -3.80
CA MET A 456 14.86 19.84 -4.66
C MET A 456 14.72 20.34 -6.11
N PHE A 457 14.14 21.53 -6.33
CA PHE A 457 14.04 22.07 -7.69
C PHE A 457 15.41 22.30 -8.34
N LYS A 458 16.43 22.72 -7.59
CA LYS A 458 17.79 22.87 -8.12
C LYS A 458 18.40 21.52 -8.51
N LEU A 459 18.24 20.51 -7.66
CA LEU A 459 18.69 19.14 -7.95
C LEU A 459 18.02 18.60 -9.23
N LEU A 460 16.70 18.77 -9.33
CA LEU A 460 15.92 18.34 -10.49
C LEU A 460 16.29 19.11 -11.75
N ALA A 461 16.46 20.43 -11.69
CA ALA A 461 16.93 21.25 -12.81
C ALA A 461 18.29 20.76 -13.33
N GLY A 462 19.23 20.45 -12.43
CA GLY A 462 20.57 19.97 -12.76
C GLY A 462 20.61 18.63 -13.52
N THR A 463 19.51 17.89 -13.57
CA THR A 463 19.43 16.62 -14.33
C THR A 463 19.32 16.81 -15.84
N GLY A 464 18.89 18.00 -16.31
CA GLY A 464 18.54 18.23 -17.71
C GLY A 464 17.23 17.55 -18.17
N LYS A 465 16.52 16.85 -17.28
CA LYS A 465 15.24 16.17 -17.58
C LYS A 465 14.07 17.14 -17.57
N LEU A 466 12.96 16.74 -18.19
CA LEU A 466 11.68 17.42 -17.99
C LEU A 466 11.22 17.24 -16.55
N ILE A 467 10.81 18.33 -15.91
CA ILE A 467 10.30 18.33 -14.53
C ILE A 467 8.81 18.64 -14.55
N LYS A 468 8.02 17.79 -13.90
CA LYS A 468 6.58 17.99 -13.68
C LYS A 468 6.32 18.06 -12.18
N ILE A 469 5.59 19.07 -11.74
CA ILE A 469 4.90 18.97 -10.44
C ILE A 469 3.63 18.17 -10.73
N SER A 470 3.58 16.92 -10.28
CA SER A 470 2.62 15.93 -10.79
C SER A 470 1.33 15.85 -9.98
N GLU A 471 1.34 16.21 -8.70
CA GLU A 471 0.21 15.94 -7.80
C GLU A 471 0.06 17.02 -6.70
N LEU A 472 0.28 18.30 -7.03
CA LEU A 472 0.30 19.37 -6.03
C LEU A 472 -1.02 19.49 -5.27
N ASP A 473 -0.95 19.33 -3.96
CA ASP A 473 -1.97 19.77 -3.02
C ASP A 473 -1.32 20.18 -1.69
N ILE A 474 -1.92 21.16 -1.02
CA ILE A 474 -1.32 21.81 0.16
C ILE A 474 -2.29 21.71 1.32
N GLY A 475 -1.97 20.87 2.30
CA GLY A 475 -2.75 20.74 3.53
C GLY A 475 -2.46 21.86 4.53
N MET A 476 -3.29 21.94 5.56
CA MET A 476 -3.17 22.92 6.64
C MET A 476 -2.48 22.34 7.88
N ALA A 477 -1.47 21.48 7.68
CA ALA A 477 -0.70 20.86 8.77
C ALA A 477 -1.59 20.13 9.81
N GLY A 478 -2.57 19.38 9.31
CA GLY A 478 -3.52 18.60 10.12
C GLY A 478 -4.79 19.33 10.55
N VAL A 479 -4.94 20.62 10.23
CA VAL A 479 -6.19 21.36 10.48
C VAL A 479 -7.28 20.92 9.50
N LYS A 480 -8.39 20.41 10.05
CA LYS A 480 -9.56 19.94 9.28
C LYS A 480 -10.45 21.09 8.82
N THR A 481 -11.29 20.82 7.83
CA THR A 481 -12.11 21.82 7.13
C THR A 481 -12.92 22.70 8.09
N ALA A 482 -13.56 22.12 9.11
CA ALA A 482 -14.37 22.86 10.08
C ALA A 482 -13.55 23.79 11.00
N ALA A 483 -12.25 23.54 11.17
CA ALA A 483 -11.35 24.30 12.04
C ALA A 483 -10.42 25.26 11.26
N ALA A 484 -10.53 25.28 9.93
CA ALA A 484 -9.73 26.16 9.08
C ALA A 484 -10.08 27.64 9.35
N THR A 485 -9.05 28.48 9.47
CA THR A 485 -9.19 29.92 9.74
C THR A 485 -8.69 30.72 8.53
N GLN A 486 -8.95 32.03 8.52
CA GLN A 486 -8.46 32.90 7.45
C GLN A 486 -6.93 32.90 7.34
N GLU A 487 -6.22 32.81 8.47
CA GLU A 487 -4.76 32.68 8.52
C GLU A 487 -4.28 31.40 7.86
N HIS A 488 -4.97 30.28 8.10
CA HIS A 488 -4.65 29.01 7.43
C HIS A 488 -4.86 29.10 5.91
N TYR A 489 -5.96 29.69 5.44
CA TYR A 489 -6.18 29.91 4.00
C TYR A 489 -5.14 30.86 3.38
N LYS A 490 -4.70 31.88 4.11
CA LYS A 490 -3.63 32.79 3.69
C LYS A 490 -2.29 32.05 3.57
N ALA A 491 -1.91 31.27 4.59
CA ALA A 491 -0.69 30.48 4.56
C ALA A 491 -0.68 29.44 3.43
N GLN A 492 -1.82 28.79 3.18
CA GLN A 492 -2.00 27.89 2.04
C GLN A 492 -1.78 28.60 0.71
N ALA A 493 -2.41 29.76 0.53
CA ALA A 493 -2.28 30.53 -0.70
C ALA A 493 -0.84 31.04 -0.92
N GLU A 494 -0.16 31.46 0.15
CA GLU A 494 1.25 31.86 0.11
C GLU A 494 2.18 30.69 -0.24
N MET A 495 1.89 29.46 0.24
CA MET A 495 2.66 28.28 -0.13
C MET A 495 2.45 27.88 -1.59
N TYR A 496 1.21 27.94 -2.11
CA TYR A 496 0.94 27.72 -3.53
C TYR A 496 1.74 28.71 -4.40
N LYS A 497 1.70 30.00 -4.06
CA LYS A 497 2.49 31.02 -4.74
C LYS A 497 3.98 30.70 -4.70
N TYR A 498 4.51 30.41 -3.51
CA TYR A 498 5.93 30.09 -3.33
C TYR A 498 6.39 28.93 -4.21
N VAL A 499 5.65 27.81 -4.20
CA VAL A 499 5.99 26.62 -4.99
C VAL A 499 5.97 26.91 -6.49
N ILE A 500 4.90 27.57 -6.98
CA ILE A 500 4.73 27.85 -8.41
C ILE A 500 5.80 28.83 -8.88
N ASP A 501 6.03 29.92 -8.15
CA ASP A 501 7.07 30.89 -8.51
C ASP A 501 8.46 30.26 -8.49
N LYS A 502 8.78 29.42 -7.50
CA LYS A 502 10.09 28.75 -7.44
C LYS A 502 10.28 27.72 -8.55
N TYR A 503 9.22 27.02 -8.97
CA TYR A 503 9.29 26.16 -10.13
C TYR A 503 9.67 26.96 -11.39
N PHE A 504 9.04 28.12 -11.62
CA PHE A 504 9.36 28.97 -12.77
C PHE A 504 10.69 29.72 -12.65
N GLU A 505 11.14 30.04 -11.44
CA GLU A 505 12.44 30.66 -11.21
C GLU A 505 13.59 29.68 -11.46
N ILE A 506 13.46 28.43 -10.99
CA ILE A 506 14.57 27.49 -10.89
C ILE A 506 14.61 26.51 -12.07
N ILE A 507 13.47 25.95 -12.47
CA ILE A 507 13.44 24.97 -13.56
C ILE A 507 13.58 25.73 -14.89
N PRO A 508 14.55 25.43 -15.76
CA PRO A 508 14.67 26.10 -17.05
C PRO A 508 13.45 25.88 -17.94
N ALA A 509 13.09 26.88 -18.78
CA ALA A 509 11.87 26.83 -19.60
C ALA A 509 11.75 25.56 -20.46
N ALA A 510 12.85 25.08 -21.03
CA ALA A 510 12.89 23.85 -21.84
C ALA A 510 12.64 22.56 -21.04
N GLN A 511 12.81 22.60 -19.71
CA GLN A 511 12.57 21.49 -18.81
C GLN A 511 11.17 21.51 -18.18
N ARG A 512 10.36 22.56 -18.40
CA ARG A 512 9.05 22.69 -17.74
C ARG A 512 7.96 21.92 -18.47
N TYR A 513 7.61 20.73 -17.98
CA TYR A 513 6.45 20.00 -18.53
C TYR A 513 5.13 20.61 -18.05
N GLY A 514 4.99 20.86 -16.75
CA GLY A 514 3.70 21.28 -16.22
C GLY A 514 3.55 21.16 -14.72
N ILE A 515 2.38 21.62 -14.25
CA ILE A 515 1.93 21.55 -12.85
C ILE A 515 0.52 20.96 -12.86
N THR A 516 0.31 19.88 -12.11
CA THR A 516 -1.02 19.29 -11.89
C THR A 516 -1.48 19.55 -10.46
N ILE A 517 -2.73 19.98 -10.29
CA ILE A 517 -3.41 20.09 -9.01
C ILE A 517 -4.12 18.76 -8.70
N TRP A 518 -3.70 18.06 -7.64
CA TRP A 518 -4.23 16.73 -7.34
C TRP A 518 -5.62 16.76 -6.71
N SER A 519 -5.80 17.64 -5.74
CA SER A 519 -7.08 17.85 -5.07
C SER A 519 -7.66 19.18 -5.55
N PRO A 520 -8.48 19.25 -6.62
CA PRO A 520 -9.08 20.51 -7.02
C PRO A 520 -10.04 21.04 -5.96
N LEU A 521 -10.85 20.16 -5.36
CA LEU A 521 -11.75 20.49 -4.26
C LEU A 521 -11.09 20.14 -2.92
N ASP A 522 -11.54 20.81 -1.86
CA ASP A 522 -11.31 20.35 -0.48
C ASP A 522 -11.79 18.91 -0.32
N SER A 523 -11.01 18.11 0.40
CA SER A 523 -11.23 16.68 0.49
C SER A 523 -12.40 16.36 1.42
N PRO A 524 -13.36 15.50 1.02
CA PRO A 524 -14.45 15.10 1.90
C PRO A 524 -13.95 14.18 3.02
N ALA A 525 -14.68 14.13 4.14
CA ALA A 525 -14.37 13.25 5.26
C ALA A 525 -14.36 11.76 4.90
N SER A 526 -15.06 11.36 3.83
CA SER A 526 -15.08 9.99 3.31
C SER A 526 -13.93 9.66 2.36
N SER A 527 -13.08 10.63 2.01
CA SER A 527 -11.98 10.42 1.07
C SER A 527 -10.94 9.44 1.64
N SER A 528 -10.41 8.56 0.80
CA SER A 528 -9.23 7.77 1.14
C SER A 528 -7.93 8.60 1.10
N TRP A 529 -7.97 9.78 0.48
CA TRP A 529 -6.84 10.70 0.35
C TRP A 529 -7.10 11.99 1.12
N ARG A 530 -6.24 12.30 2.11
CA ARG A 530 -6.29 13.53 2.92
C ARG A 530 -7.70 13.84 3.45
N ALA A 531 -8.34 12.85 4.09
CA ALA A 531 -9.73 12.92 4.52
C ALA A 531 -10.05 14.16 5.36
N ASP A 532 -11.09 14.90 4.99
CA ASP A 532 -11.56 16.14 5.64
C ASP A 532 -10.56 17.31 5.62
N ASP A 533 -9.47 17.21 4.86
CA ASP A 533 -8.49 18.30 4.75
C ASP A 533 -8.94 19.34 3.70
N PRO A 534 -8.82 20.64 4.02
CA PRO A 534 -9.15 21.74 3.12
C PRO A 534 -8.00 22.02 2.13
N VAL A 535 -7.67 21.04 1.30
CA VAL A 535 -6.48 21.02 0.42
C VAL A 535 -6.67 21.69 -0.95
N GLY A 536 -7.92 21.94 -1.35
CA GLY A 536 -8.26 22.31 -2.72
C GLY A 536 -8.06 23.77 -3.07
N LEU A 537 -8.18 24.07 -4.36
CA LEU A 537 -8.33 25.45 -4.85
C LEU A 537 -9.77 25.93 -4.73
N TRP A 538 -10.71 25.00 -4.65
CA TRP A 538 -12.11 25.24 -4.37
C TRP A 538 -12.53 24.51 -3.09
N THR A 539 -13.57 25.01 -2.42
CA THR A 539 -14.27 24.27 -1.38
C THR A 539 -15.03 23.08 -1.98
N GLN A 540 -15.54 22.18 -1.13
CA GLN A 540 -16.41 21.07 -1.57
C GLN A 540 -17.66 21.56 -2.32
N GLN A 541 -18.11 22.80 -2.07
CA GLN A 541 -19.26 23.43 -2.73
C GLN A 541 -18.85 24.25 -3.98
N TYR A 542 -17.65 24.02 -4.52
CA TYR A 542 -17.14 24.68 -5.73
C TYR A 542 -16.95 26.20 -5.60
N VAL A 543 -16.80 26.71 -4.37
CA VAL A 543 -16.46 28.13 -4.13
C VAL A 543 -14.95 28.28 -4.22
N ARG A 544 -14.45 29.26 -4.98
CA ARG A 544 -13.00 29.48 -5.10
C ARG A 544 -12.42 29.97 -3.79
N LYS A 545 -11.28 29.41 -3.42
CA LYS A 545 -10.53 29.80 -2.22
C LYS A 545 -9.47 30.84 -2.57
N LEU A 546 -8.87 31.45 -1.53
CA LEU A 546 -7.71 32.33 -1.69
C LEU A 546 -6.52 31.64 -2.40
N ALA A 547 -6.40 30.32 -2.27
CA ALA A 547 -5.45 29.53 -3.03
C ALA A 547 -5.63 29.68 -4.55
N TYR A 548 -6.87 29.71 -5.06
CA TYR A 548 -7.15 29.88 -6.49
C TYR A 548 -6.57 31.20 -7.03
N SER A 549 -6.77 32.31 -6.31
CA SER A 549 -6.28 33.61 -6.78
C SER A 549 -4.75 33.69 -6.78
N GLN A 550 -4.08 33.08 -5.80
CA GLN A 550 -2.61 33.03 -5.78
C GLN A 550 -2.03 32.11 -6.85
N VAL A 551 -2.68 30.99 -7.17
CA VAL A 551 -2.32 30.17 -8.34
C VAL A 551 -2.49 31.00 -9.61
N ALA A 552 -3.61 31.70 -9.76
CA ALA A 552 -3.87 32.53 -10.93
C ALA A 552 -2.82 33.65 -11.12
N GLU A 553 -2.50 34.40 -10.08
CA GLU A 553 -1.47 35.46 -10.14
C GLU A 553 -0.08 34.88 -10.41
N SER A 554 0.28 33.72 -9.84
CA SER A 554 1.58 33.10 -10.08
C SER A 554 1.69 32.57 -11.52
N VAL A 555 0.64 31.91 -12.04
CA VAL A 555 0.62 31.49 -13.45
C VAL A 555 0.70 32.71 -14.37
N LYS A 556 -0.10 33.75 -14.13
CA LYS A 556 -0.09 35.00 -14.90
C LYS A 556 1.26 35.71 -14.87
N ALA A 557 1.93 35.78 -13.73
CA ALA A 557 3.21 36.46 -13.61
C ALA A 557 4.32 35.76 -14.40
N ASN A 558 4.26 34.43 -14.50
CA ASN A 558 5.32 33.61 -15.09
C ASN A 558 5.05 33.14 -16.53
N MET A 559 3.81 33.27 -17.03
CA MET A 559 3.37 32.64 -18.29
C MET A 559 2.63 33.55 -19.27
N LYS A 560 2.50 34.85 -18.98
CA LYS A 560 1.76 35.81 -19.83
C LYS A 560 2.54 36.27 -21.05
#